data_AF-A0A2M4DRT5-F1
#
_entry.id   AF-A0A2M4DRT5-F1
#
_cell.length_a   1.000
_cell.length_b   1.000
_cell.length_c   1.000
_cell.angle_alpha   90.00
_cell.angle_beta   90.00
_cell.angle_gamma   90.00
#
_symmetry.space_group_name_H-M   'P 1'
#
loop_
_entity.id
_entity.type
_entity.pdbx_description
1 polymer ?
#
loop_
_entity_poly.entity_id
_entity_poly.type
_entity_poly.pdbx_seq_one_letter_code
_entity_poly.pdbx_strand_id
1 'polypeptide(L)'
;MKIRRTGNSAGVSVFHLLLVTMAALVRHCGAEDCGQEELVQCTKPLQLLSATSELSFVTKKEELDQLCPDLHAGLHCIRSYTRRCMNIHQRDHFNKLYHGTNEVIHELCEEGSYQEDFLRHAPCMRHVKKEYEVCATRYQSTMSKIGQAAAATTTSTTSAAFQYHIGTTMATHPAYSSSSNNNGGGSSGYYPGDAGQQHQQQHHHHHRNHPNNSTKHAEDAEEERLKTVCCAFQRYMQCSEFTVRQACGDQTALFTRRFLDKMSDTLMRMHCVDYTPESGKCRDYFSSSARPAVMTANGVLVAAVAASNVLVMLLLLRQSSTFI
;
A
#
# COMPACT_ATOMS: atom_id res chain seq x y z
N MET A 1 -39.13 27.02 72.15
CA MET A 1 -37.93 27.47 71.42
C MET A 1 -37.90 26.73 70.07
N LYS A 2 -38.19 27.40 68.95
CA LYS A 2 -38.39 26.78 67.63
C LYS A 2 -37.28 27.29 66.70
N ILE A 3 -36.22 26.49 66.52
CA ILE A 3 -35.07 26.85 65.69
C ILE A 3 -35.42 26.52 64.23
N ARG A 4 -35.71 27.55 63.42
CA ARG A 4 -35.79 27.41 61.96
C ARG A 4 -34.38 27.24 61.40
N ARG A 5 -34.05 26.04 60.91
CA ARG A 5 -32.93 25.86 59.96
C ARG A 5 -33.44 26.19 58.56
N THR A 6 -33.12 27.37 58.06
CA THR A 6 -33.23 27.72 56.65
C THR A 6 -32.07 27.06 55.91
N GLY A 7 -32.31 25.86 55.37
CA GLY A 7 -31.35 25.11 54.57
C GLY A 7 -31.15 25.76 53.20
N ASN A 8 -29.91 26.13 52.91
CA ASN A 8 -29.46 26.85 51.72
C ASN A 8 -29.46 25.95 50.47
N SER A 9 -30.64 25.56 49.98
CA SER A 9 -30.80 24.59 48.88
C SER A 9 -30.43 25.17 47.50
N ALA A 10 -30.47 26.50 47.34
CA ALA A 10 -30.20 27.15 46.05
C ALA A 10 -28.70 27.13 45.66
N GLY A 11 -27.78 27.26 46.64
CA GLY A 11 -26.34 27.31 46.37
C GLY A 11 -25.75 25.97 45.90
N VAL A 12 -26.32 24.86 46.35
CA VAL A 12 -25.87 23.50 45.99
C VAL A 12 -26.21 23.19 44.54
N SER A 13 -27.40 23.61 44.08
CA SER A 13 -27.85 23.41 42.70
C SER A 13 -26.99 24.13 41.67
N VAL A 14 -26.60 25.39 41.94
CA VAL A 14 -25.75 26.19 41.06
C VAL A 14 -24.34 25.61 40.95
N PHE A 15 -23.78 25.12 42.07
CA PHE A 15 -22.46 24.50 42.08
C PHE A 15 -22.42 23.19 41.28
N HIS A 16 -23.48 22.39 41.36
CA HIS A 16 -23.62 21.20 40.51
C HIS A 16 -23.76 21.53 39.03
N LEU A 17 -24.51 22.58 38.67
CA LEU A 17 -24.63 23.05 37.28
C LEU A 17 -23.29 23.54 36.72
N LEU A 18 -22.52 24.28 37.51
CA LEU A 18 -21.18 24.75 37.12
C LEU A 18 -20.18 23.58 36.99
N LEU A 19 -20.23 22.60 37.89
CA LEU A 19 -19.39 21.40 37.81
C LEU A 19 -19.75 20.52 36.61
N VAL A 20 -21.04 20.35 36.29
CA VAL A 20 -21.48 19.57 35.12
C VAL A 20 -21.11 20.26 33.81
N THR A 21 -21.26 21.58 33.73
CA THR A 21 -20.84 22.36 32.55
C THR A 21 -19.32 22.37 32.38
N MET A 22 -18.55 22.55 33.45
CA MET A 22 -17.09 22.42 33.41
C MET A 22 -16.64 21.00 33.07
N ALA A 23 -17.30 19.97 33.61
CA ALA A 23 -17.00 18.58 33.25
C ALA A 23 -17.34 18.27 31.78
N ALA A 24 -18.42 18.85 31.24
CA ALA A 24 -18.79 18.74 29.82
C ALA A 24 -17.82 19.50 28.90
N LEU A 25 -17.33 20.66 29.34
CA LEU A 25 -16.30 21.45 28.64
C LEU A 25 -14.91 20.79 28.69
N VAL A 26 -14.54 20.18 29.82
CA VAL A 26 -13.30 19.39 29.97
C VAL A 26 -13.35 18.10 29.14
N ARG A 27 -14.53 17.50 28.99
CA ARG A 27 -14.75 16.35 28.06
C ARG A 27 -14.63 16.75 26.57
N HIS A 28 -14.56 18.04 26.26
CA HIS A 28 -14.36 18.57 24.91
C HIS A 28 -12.89 18.86 24.56
N CYS A 29 -11.92 18.48 25.41
CA CYS A 29 -10.61 18.11 24.89
C CYS A 29 -10.78 16.79 24.13
N GLY A 30 -11.25 16.88 22.89
CA GLY A 30 -11.30 15.75 21.98
C GLY A 30 -9.89 15.22 21.83
N ALA A 31 -9.60 14.08 22.46
CA ALA A 31 -8.60 13.19 21.91
C ALA A 31 -9.09 12.92 20.48
N GLU A 32 -8.41 13.51 19.50
CA GLU A 32 -8.73 13.26 18.10
C GLU A 32 -8.57 11.77 17.89
N ASP A 33 -9.69 11.09 17.60
CA ASP A 33 -9.71 9.64 17.47
C ASP A 33 -9.05 9.28 16.13
N CYS A 34 -7.72 9.18 16.16
CA CYS A 34 -6.86 8.89 15.02
C CYS A 34 -6.97 7.41 14.61
N GLY A 35 -8.16 7.00 14.19
CA GLY A 35 -8.44 5.66 13.71
C GLY A 35 -7.93 5.45 12.29
N GLN A 36 -7.53 4.22 11.98
CA GLN A 36 -7.20 3.80 10.60
C GLN A 36 -8.40 3.97 9.65
N GLU A 37 -9.62 3.92 10.18
CA GLU A 37 -10.85 4.11 9.42
C GLU A 37 -10.93 5.50 8.78
N GLU A 38 -10.55 6.57 9.49
CA GLU A 38 -10.55 7.94 8.92
C GLU A 38 -9.65 8.03 7.69
N LEU A 39 -8.43 7.48 7.79
CA LEU A 39 -7.49 7.47 6.69
C LEU A 39 -8.03 6.67 5.50
N VAL A 40 -8.65 5.51 5.74
CA VAL A 40 -9.30 4.71 4.69
C VAL A 40 -10.41 5.50 4.01
N GLN A 41 -11.23 6.24 4.75
CA GLN A 41 -12.29 7.09 4.19
C GLN A 41 -11.71 8.20 3.30
N CYS A 42 -10.60 8.84 3.71
CA CYS A 42 -9.93 9.84 2.88
C CYS A 42 -9.45 9.27 1.54
N THR A 43 -9.13 7.97 1.47
CA THR A 43 -8.61 7.36 0.24
C THR A 43 -9.67 6.91 -0.75
N LYS A 44 -10.95 6.83 -0.36
CA LYS A 44 -12.03 6.32 -1.23
C LYS A 44 -12.12 7.04 -2.58
N PRO A 45 -12.11 8.39 -2.65
CA PRO A 45 -12.15 9.08 -3.94
C PRO A 45 -10.96 8.75 -4.85
N LEU A 46 -9.80 8.46 -4.25
CA LEU A 46 -8.54 8.21 -4.93
C LEU A 46 -8.43 6.79 -5.48
N GLN A 47 -9.26 5.87 -4.98
CA GLN A 47 -9.26 4.47 -5.44
C GLN A 47 -9.57 4.37 -6.93
N LEU A 48 -10.27 5.36 -7.51
CA LEU A 48 -10.52 5.47 -8.96
C LEU A 48 -9.24 5.71 -9.77
N LEU A 49 -8.21 6.31 -9.15
CA LEU A 49 -6.90 6.55 -9.77
C LEU A 49 -5.87 5.48 -9.39
N SER A 50 -6.23 4.56 -8.48
CA SER A 50 -5.34 3.48 -8.08
C SER A 50 -5.05 2.53 -9.25
N ALA A 51 -3.88 1.88 -9.19
CA ALA A 51 -3.33 0.92 -10.15
C ALA A 51 -4.27 -0.25 -10.55
N THR A 52 -5.45 -0.34 -9.94
CA THR A 52 -6.32 -1.51 -9.93
C THR A 52 -7.73 -1.18 -10.42
N SER A 53 -8.06 0.10 -10.44
CA SER A 53 -9.35 0.63 -10.91
C SER A 53 -9.13 1.62 -12.07
N GLU A 54 -8.00 1.50 -12.76
CA GLU A 54 -7.40 2.57 -13.54
C GLU A 54 -8.24 3.20 -14.65
N LEU A 55 -8.04 4.52 -14.79
CA LEU A 55 -7.85 5.36 -16.02
C LEU A 55 -8.96 5.38 -17.08
N SER A 56 -9.82 4.37 -17.09
CA SER A 56 -10.76 4.05 -18.16
C SER A 56 -12.09 4.80 -18.00
N PHE A 57 -12.35 5.38 -16.83
CA PHE A 57 -13.66 5.94 -16.52
C PHE A 57 -13.85 7.33 -17.09
N VAL A 58 -12.80 8.15 -17.09
CA VAL A 58 -12.85 9.55 -17.49
C VAL A 58 -12.22 9.70 -18.86
N THR A 59 -13.06 9.66 -19.89
CA THR A 59 -12.62 9.84 -21.29
C THR A 59 -12.87 11.24 -21.81
N LYS A 60 -13.47 12.09 -20.98
CA LYS A 60 -13.93 13.42 -21.35
C LYS A 60 -13.59 14.41 -20.26
N LYS A 61 -13.39 15.66 -20.68
CA LYS A 61 -13.12 16.77 -19.76
C LYS A 61 -14.28 16.98 -18.78
N GLU A 62 -15.53 16.84 -19.24
CA GLU A 62 -16.70 17.04 -18.39
C GLU A 62 -16.81 15.99 -17.28
N GLU A 63 -16.39 14.75 -17.56
CA GLU A 63 -16.31 13.68 -16.56
C GLU A 63 -15.19 13.97 -15.53
N LEU A 64 -14.12 14.63 -15.97
CA LEU A 64 -13.01 15.01 -15.11
C LEU A 64 -13.38 16.16 -14.18
N ASP A 65 -14.07 17.18 -14.71
CA ASP A 65 -14.55 18.34 -13.95
C ASP A 65 -15.50 17.93 -12.81
N GLN A 66 -16.26 16.84 -13.00
CA GLN A 66 -17.12 16.26 -11.96
C GLN A 66 -16.33 15.49 -10.90
N LEU A 67 -15.22 14.85 -11.27
CA LEU A 67 -14.43 14.00 -10.39
C LEU A 67 -13.41 14.78 -9.55
N CYS A 68 -12.84 15.84 -10.10
CA CYS A 68 -11.77 16.62 -9.47
C CYS A 68 -12.12 17.20 -8.08
N PRO A 69 -13.35 17.69 -7.81
CA PRO A 69 -13.74 18.12 -6.46
C PRO A 69 -13.57 17.00 -5.41
N ASP A 70 -13.95 15.76 -5.73
CA ASP A 70 -13.84 14.63 -4.82
C ASP A 70 -12.38 14.21 -4.60
N LEU A 71 -11.56 14.24 -5.66
CA LEU A 71 -10.12 13.96 -5.56
C LEU A 71 -9.41 14.99 -4.67
N HIS A 72 -9.66 16.28 -4.88
CA HIS A 72 -9.09 17.34 -4.05
C HIS A 72 -9.58 17.27 -2.60
N ALA A 73 -10.86 16.93 -2.38
CA ALA A 73 -11.39 16.71 -1.04
C ALA A 73 -10.67 15.55 -0.32
N GLY A 74 -10.41 14.45 -1.03
CA GLY A 74 -9.60 13.32 -0.53
C GLY A 74 -8.17 13.75 -0.17
N LEU A 75 -7.50 14.51 -1.05
CA LEU A 75 -6.17 15.06 -0.78
C LEU A 75 -6.13 15.96 0.46
N HIS A 76 -7.13 16.83 0.60
CA HIS A 76 -7.26 17.71 1.76
C HIS A 76 -7.51 16.91 3.05
N CYS A 77 -8.34 15.87 3.00
CA CYS A 77 -8.60 14.95 4.10
C CYS A 77 -7.30 14.28 4.60
N ILE A 78 -6.53 13.68 3.68
CA ILE A 78 -5.24 13.05 4.00
C ILE A 78 -4.26 14.06 4.61
N ARG A 79 -4.16 15.27 4.04
CA ARG A 79 -3.28 16.33 4.56
C ARG A 79 -3.70 16.78 5.97
N SER A 80 -5.00 16.84 6.25
CA SER A 80 -5.51 17.16 7.58
C SER A 80 -5.17 16.04 8.57
N TYR A 81 -5.50 14.79 8.22
CA TYR A 81 -5.20 13.61 9.03
C TYR A 81 -3.72 13.52 9.39
N THR A 82 -2.82 13.64 8.41
CA THR A 82 -1.37 13.55 8.64
C THR A 82 -0.81 14.68 9.50
N ARG A 83 -1.47 15.84 9.57
CA ARG A 83 -1.07 16.94 10.48
C ARG A 83 -1.54 16.72 11.91
N ARG A 84 -2.70 16.09 12.08
CA ARG A 84 -3.36 15.86 13.37
C ARG A 84 -2.85 14.59 14.06
N CYS A 85 -2.71 13.52 13.28
CA CYS A 85 -2.52 12.17 13.78
C CYS A 85 -1.11 11.59 13.64
N MET A 86 -0.21 12.27 12.92
CA MET A 86 1.16 11.80 12.72
C MET A 86 2.19 12.76 13.30
N ASN A 87 3.27 12.21 13.83
CA ASN A 87 4.45 13.01 14.15
C ASN A 87 5.19 13.46 12.87
N ILE A 88 6.18 14.35 13.03
CA ILE A 88 6.92 14.95 11.90
C ILE A 88 7.57 13.88 11.02
N HIS A 89 8.17 12.83 11.60
CA HIS A 89 8.84 11.77 10.84
C HIS A 89 7.85 10.86 10.11
N GLN A 90 6.77 10.46 10.77
CA GLN A 90 5.69 9.68 10.16
C GLN A 90 5.05 10.46 9.01
N ARG A 91 4.80 11.75 9.21
CA ARG A 91 4.25 12.64 8.19
C ARG A 91 5.19 12.82 7.01
N ASP A 92 6.49 13.00 7.25
CA ASP A 92 7.48 13.11 6.17
C ASP A 92 7.54 11.82 5.34
N HIS A 93 7.57 10.66 6.01
CA HIS A 93 7.54 9.37 5.35
C HIS A 93 6.24 9.15 4.57
N PHE A 94 5.09 9.50 5.15
CA PHE A 94 3.79 9.41 4.49
C PHE A 94 3.69 10.35 3.29
N ASN A 95 4.16 11.59 3.42
CA ASN A 95 4.15 12.56 2.33
C ASN A 95 5.02 12.11 1.17
N LYS A 96 6.15 11.44 1.45
CA LYS A 96 6.93 10.76 0.41
C LYS A 96 6.05 9.73 -0.28
N LEU A 97 5.50 8.76 0.45
CA LEU A 97 4.60 7.72 -0.08
C LEU A 97 3.49 8.26 -0.99
N TYR A 98 2.93 9.41 -0.63
CA TYR A 98 1.73 9.95 -1.25
C TYR A 98 2.02 11.04 -2.31
N HIS A 99 3.27 11.47 -2.44
CA HIS A 99 3.69 12.57 -3.33
C HIS A 99 3.24 12.37 -4.78
N GLY A 100 3.55 11.21 -5.37
CA GLY A 100 3.24 10.92 -6.77
C GLY A 100 1.74 10.97 -7.08
N THR A 101 0.91 10.40 -6.21
CA THR A 101 -0.55 10.48 -6.33
C THR A 101 -1.06 11.92 -6.24
N ASN A 102 -0.52 12.72 -5.31
CA ASN A 102 -0.88 14.12 -5.18
C ASN A 102 -0.50 14.92 -6.45
N GLU A 103 0.69 14.69 -6.99
CA GLU A 103 1.18 15.33 -8.22
C GLU A 103 0.28 15.01 -9.42
N VAL A 104 -0.03 13.72 -9.64
CA VAL A 104 -0.91 13.28 -10.74
C VAL A 104 -2.29 13.92 -10.64
N ILE A 105 -2.87 13.99 -9.45
CA ILE A 105 -4.19 14.61 -9.27
C ILE A 105 -4.15 16.11 -9.58
N HIS A 106 -3.13 16.82 -9.13
CA HIS A 106 -2.96 18.24 -9.45
C HIS A 106 -2.80 18.47 -10.96
N GLU A 107 -1.89 17.74 -11.62
CA GLU A 107 -1.66 17.89 -13.07
C GLU A 107 -2.86 17.46 -13.92
N LEU A 108 -3.65 16.49 -13.44
CA LEU A 108 -4.85 16.02 -14.13
C LEU A 108 -6.02 17.00 -13.98
N CYS A 109 -6.21 17.56 -12.78
CA CYS A 109 -7.35 18.42 -12.46
C CYS A 109 -7.15 19.90 -12.80
N GLU A 110 -5.93 20.30 -13.15
CA GLU A 110 -5.61 21.65 -13.60
C GLU A 110 -5.48 21.66 -15.13
N GLU A 111 -5.97 22.72 -15.78
CA GLU A 111 -5.85 22.85 -17.24
C GLU A 111 -4.38 22.94 -17.64
N GLY A 112 -3.95 22.08 -18.57
CA GLY A 112 -2.57 22.06 -19.03
C GLY A 112 -2.27 20.89 -19.96
N SER A 113 -1.02 20.81 -20.41
CA SER A 113 -0.59 19.80 -21.37
C SER A 113 -0.75 18.36 -20.85
N TYR A 114 -0.61 18.15 -19.54
CA TYR A 114 -0.79 16.83 -18.95
C TYR A 114 -2.25 16.35 -19.04
N GLN A 115 -3.20 17.22 -18.69
CA GLN A 115 -4.64 16.97 -18.84
C GLN A 115 -5.00 16.69 -20.31
N GLU A 116 -4.46 17.47 -21.24
CA GLU A 116 -4.69 17.28 -22.68
C GLU A 116 -4.13 15.93 -23.18
N ASP A 117 -2.90 15.58 -22.80
CA ASP A 117 -2.29 14.31 -23.16
C ASP A 117 -3.03 13.13 -22.54
N PHE A 118 -3.50 13.24 -21.29
CA PHE A 118 -4.36 12.25 -20.65
C PHE A 118 -5.63 12.02 -21.46
N LEU A 119 -6.36 13.09 -21.79
CA LEU A 119 -7.60 13.01 -22.56
C LEU A 119 -7.37 12.47 -23.98
N ARG A 120 -6.21 12.72 -24.58
CA ARG A 120 -5.82 12.14 -25.88
C ARG A 120 -5.70 10.62 -25.81
N HIS A 121 -5.16 10.07 -24.73
CA HIS A 121 -4.90 8.64 -24.58
C HIS A 121 -6.07 7.87 -23.94
N ALA A 122 -6.94 8.55 -23.20
CA ALA A 122 -8.05 7.94 -22.45
C ALA A 122 -9.02 7.07 -23.29
N PRO A 123 -9.43 7.45 -24.52
CA PRO A 123 -10.35 6.63 -25.31
C PRO A 123 -9.82 5.23 -25.64
N CYS A 124 -8.54 5.12 -25.99
CA CYS A 124 -7.94 3.81 -26.25
C CYS A 124 -7.70 3.04 -24.96
N MET A 125 -7.23 3.71 -23.90
CA MET A 125 -7.05 3.08 -22.58
C MET A 125 -8.36 2.49 -22.05
N ARG A 126 -9.51 3.11 -22.33
CA ARG A 126 -10.83 2.55 -22.02
C ARG A 126 -11.14 1.27 -22.80
N HIS A 127 -10.71 1.17 -24.05
CA HIS A 127 -10.92 -0.02 -24.87
C HIS A 127 -10.11 -1.22 -24.37
N VAL A 128 -8.85 -1.00 -24.00
CA VAL A 128 -7.91 -2.06 -23.57
C VAL A 128 -8.00 -2.40 -22.08
N LYS A 129 -8.97 -1.80 -21.38
CA LYS A 129 -9.13 -1.85 -19.93
C LYS A 129 -9.06 -3.29 -19.40
N LYS A 130 -9.79 -4.21 -20.01
CA LYS A 130 -9.92 -5.59 -19.51
C LYS A 130 -8.60 -6.35 -19.61
N GLU A 131 -7.91 -6.21 -20.73
CA GLU A 131 -6.61 -6.84 -20.98
C GLU A 131 -5.55 -6.26 -20.04
N TYR A 132 -5.61 -4.95 -19.84
CA TYR A 132 -4.75 -4.22 -18.92
C TYR A 132 -4.96 -4.64 -17.44
N GLU A 133 -6.21 -4.76 -16.99
CA GLU A 133 -6.58 -5.11 -15.60
C GLU A 133 -6.01 -6.46 -15.14
N VAL A 134 -5.75 -7.39 -16.07
CA VAL A 134 -5.09 -8.67 -15.77
C VAL A 134 -3.70 -8.46 -15.19
N CYS A 135 -2.95 -7.47 -15.68
CA CYS A 135 -1.63 -7.12 -15.19
C CYS A 135 -1.69 -6.63 -13.73
N ALA A 136 -2.60 -5.68 -13.46
CA ALA A 136 -2.82 -5.11 -12.14
C ALA A 136 -3.30 -6.15 -11.12
N THR A 137 -4.28 -6.98 -11.50
CA THR A 137 -4.86 -8.02 -10.63
C THR A 137 -3.79 -9.02 -10.18
N ARG A 138 -2.88 -9.40 -11.08
CA ARG A 138 -1.76 -10.30 -10.75
C ARG A 138 -0.81 -9.68 -9.74
N TYR A 139 -0.53 -8.38 -9.88
CA TYR A 139 0.30 -7.65 -8.93
C TYR A 139 -0.37 -7.55 -7.56
N GLN A 140 -1.65 -7.14 -7.50
CA GLN A 140 -2.41 -7.08 -6.26
C GLN A 140 -2.49 -8.42 -5.53
N SER A 141 -2.71 -9.51 -6.27
CA SER A 141 -2.73 -10.86 -5.69
C SER A 141 -1.39 -11.19 -5.04
N THR A 142 -0.29 -10.76 -5.65
CA THR A 142 1.06 -10.94 -5.09
C THR A 142 1.25 -10.10 -3.84
N MET A 143 0.88 -8.81 -3.87
CA MET A 143 0.96 -7.92 -2.69
C MET A 143 0.12 -8.43 -1.52
N SER A 144 -1.08 -8.96 -1.81
CA SER A 144 -1.98 -9.53 -0.79
C SER A 144 -1.38 -10.75 -0.10
N LYS A 145 -0.74 -11.65 -0.87
CA LYS A 145 -0.06 -12.84 -0.32
C LYS A 145 1.11 -12.46 0.57
N ILE A 146 1.89 -11.45 0.19
CA ILE A 146 3.00 -10.94 0.99
C ILE A 146 2.50 -10.32 2.29
N GLY A 147 1.43 -9.51 2.23
CA GLY A 147 0.80 -8.92 3.42
C GLY A 147 0.27 -9.98 4.40
N GLN A 148 -0.35 -11.04 3.89
CA GLN A 148 -0.84 -12.16 4.70
C GLN A 148 0.32 -12.96 5.31
N ALA A 149 1.40 -13.21 4.56
CA ALA A 149 2.59 -13.89 5.08
C ALA A 149 3.30 -13.07 6.17
N ALA A 150 3.36 -11.75 6.02
CA ALA A 150 3.89 -10.85 7.04
C ALA A 150 3.03 -10.86 8.32
N ALA A 151 1.70 -10.87 8.18
CA ALA A 151 0.77 -10.99 9.30
C ALA A 151 0.91 -12.36 10.00
N ALA A 152 1.00 -13.46 9.26
CA ALA A 152 1.15 -14.81 9.82
C ALA A 152 2.50 -15.04 10.53
N THR A 153 3.57 -14.37 10.07
CA THR A 153 4.89 -14.43 10.73
C THR A 153 4.83 -13.78 12.12
N THR A 154 4.00 -12.75 12.30
CA THR A 154 3.82 -12.05 13.58
C THR A 154 3.04 -12.91 14.60
N THR A 155 2.19 -13.82 14.12
CA THR A 155 1.41 -14.74 14.97
C THR A 155 2.20 -16.00 15.37
N SER A 156 3.35 -16.28 14.75
CA SER A 156 4.07 -17.56 14.90
C SER A 156 5.14 -17.59 16.01
N THR A 157 5.33 -16.50 16.77
CA THR A 157 6.29 -16.47 17.92
C THR A 157 5.63 -16.70 19.29
N THR A 158 4.32 -16.99 19.34
CA THR A 158 3.65 -17.41 20.59
C THR A 158 3.26 -18.89 20.53
N SER A 159 4.25 -19.77 20.56
CA SER A 159 4.03 -21.16 20.99
C SER A 159 5.13 -21.59 21.94
N ALA A 160 4.71 -21.90 23.18
CA ALA A 160 5.46 -22.50 24.29
C ALA A 160 6.33 -21.56 25.16
N ALA A 161 5.69 -20.71 25.97
CA ALA A 161 5.90 -20.60 27.43
C ALA A 161 5.36 -19.26 27.94
N PHE A 162 4.15 -19.27 28.52
CA PHE A 162 3.65 -18.45 29.63
C PHE A 162 2.12 -18.41 29.52
N GLN A 163 1.48 -19.32 30.25
CA GLN A 163 0.02 -19.36 30.38
C GLN A 163 -0.31 -18.92 31.81
N TYR A 164 -0.45 -17.60 31.99
CA TYR A 164 -1.24 -17.01 33.07
C TYR A 164 -2.03 -15.82 32.50
N HIS A 165 -3.19 -15.61 33.09
CA HIS A 165 -4.42 -15.12 32.47
C HIS A 165 -4.58 -13.59 32.34
N ILE A 166 -5.32 -13.22 31.28
CA ILE A 166 -6.30 -12.11 31.13
C ILE A 166 -5.75 -10.69 30.88
N GLY A 167 -6.04 -10.20 29.66
CA GLY A 167 -6.00 -8.78 29.29
C GLY A 167 -5.80 -8.57 27.79
N THR A 168 -6.81 -8.85 26.97
CA THR A 168 -6.83 -8.51 25.54
C THR A 168 -6.75 -6.99 25.34
N THR A 169 -5.80 -6.49 24.53
CA THR A 169 -6.00 -5.45 23.49
C THR A 169 -4.69 -5.10 22.75
N MET A 170 -4.87 -4.74 21.48
CA MET A 170 -3.98 -4.05 20.53
C MET A 170 -2.99 -4.88 19.70
N ALA A 171 -3.39 -5.07 18.43
CA ALA A 171 -2.49 -5.33 17.32
C ALA A 171 -1.60 -4.09 17.10
N THR A 172 -0.36 -4.17 17.56
CA THR A 172 0.70 -3.22 17.24
C THR A 172 1.35 -3.59 15.91
N HIS A 173 1.31 -2.68 14.93
CA HIS A 173 2.30 -2.68 13.85
C HIS A 173 3.71 -2.49 14.46
N PRO A 174 4.78 -3.08 13.89
CA PRO A 174 6.10 -3.01 14.51
C PRO A 174 6.62 -1.57 14.52
N ALA A 175 7.00 -1.12 15.72
CA ALA A 175 7.79 0.07 15.93
C ALA A 175 9.17 -0.14 15.31
N TYR A 176 9.56 0.75 14.40
CA TYR A 176 10.90 0.84 13.85
C TYR A 176 11.87 1.23 14.98
N SER A 177 12.70 0.30 15.42
CA SER A 177 13.78 0.57 16.38
C SER A 177 14.87 1.40 15.70
N SER A 178 14.78 2.72 15.83
CA SER A 178 15.91 3.60 15.51
C SER A 178 16.89 3.52 16.68
N SER A 179 18.01 2.81 16.50
CA SER A 179 19.16 2.98 17.38
C SER A 179 19.69 4.41 17.22
N SER A 180 19.48 5.20 18.26
CA SER A 180 20.16 6.48 18.49
C SER A 180 21.67 6.30 18.38
N ASN A 181 22.29 6.95 17.41
CA ASN A 181 23.65 7.43 17.57
C ASN A 181 23.57 8.95 17.83
N ASN A 182 23.72 9.32 19.09
CA ASN A 182 23.97 10.69 19.50
C ASN A 182 25.31 11.13 18.89
N ASN A 183 25.28 12.15 18.04
CA ASN A 183 26.36 13.13 18.03
C ASN A 183 25.75 14.50 17.70
N GLY A 184 25.70 15.35 18.73
CA GLY A 184 25.29 16.75 18.59
C GLY A 184 26.32 17.52 17.77
N GLY A 185 25.83 18.28 16.79
CA GLY A 185 26.62 19.25 16.05
C GLY A 185 25.94 20.61 16.14
N GLY A 186 26.48 21.47 17.00
CA GLY A 186 26.14 22.89 17.08
C GLY A 186 26.76 23.71 15.95
N SER A 187 26.21 24.90 15.75
CA SER A 187 26.38 25.80 14.62
C SER A 187 27.75 26.48 14.44
N SER A 188 28.04 26.80 13.17
CA SER A 188 28.63 28.04 12.63
C SER A 188 30.16 28.23 12.54
N GLY A 189 30.62 28.74 11.38
CA GLY A 189 31.88 29.48 11.23
C GLY A 189 32.67 29.23 9.92
N TYR A 190 32.89 30.29 9.13
CA TYR A 190 33.57 30.33 7.82
C TYR A 190 35.00 30.90 7.95
N TYR A 191 35.99 30.32 7.26
CA TYR A 191 37.14 30.92 6.49
C TYR A 191 38.34 29.92 6.35
N PRO A 192 39.13 29.96 5.25
CA PRO A 192 40.07 28.90 4.85
C PRO A 192 41.56 29.25 5.03
N GLY A 193 42.44 28.23 5.11
CA GLY A 193 43.90 28.39 5.02
C GLY A 193 44.75 27.14 5.30
N ASP A 194 45.49 26.72 4.27
CA ASP A 194 46.79 26.04 4.20
C ASP A 194 47.12 24.64 4.81
N ALA A 195 47.57 23.79 3.87
CA ALA A 195 48.65 22.80 3.83
C ALA A 195 49.26 22.21 5.13
N GLY A 196 49.39 20.87 5.15
CA GLY A 196 50.42 20.21 5.96
C GLY A 196 50.21 18.74 6.31
N GLN A 197 50.81 17.87 5.48
CA GLN A 197 51.49 16.62 5.84
C GLN A 197 50.74 15.38 6.38
N GLN A 198 51.07 14.30 5.69
CA GLN A 198 50.78 12.90 5.93
C GLN A 198 51.36 12.41 7.27
N HIS A 199 50.54 11.68 8.03
CA HIS A 199 51.02 10.56 8.84
C HIS A 199 50.01 9.43 8.77
N GLN A 200 50.47 8.32 8.22
CA GLN A 200 49.74 7.09 8.00
C GLN A 200 49.85 6.24 9.27
N GLN A 201 48.76 6.14 10.04
CA GLN A 201 48.59 5.13 11.07
C GLN A 201 47.35 4.29 10.76
N GLN A 202 47.60 3.13 10.16
CA GLN A 202 46.64 2.04 10.02
C GLN A 202 46.34 1.44 11.41
N HIS A 203 45.23 1.85 12.01
CA HIS A 203 44.62 1.07 13.09
C HIS A 203 43.62 0.09 12.48
N HIS A 204 44.07 -1.12 12.18
CA HIS A 204 43.19 -2.26 11.87
C HIS A 204 42.53 -2.74 13.17
N HIS A 205 41.35 -2.21 13.50
CA HIS A 205 40.46 -2.83 14.48
C HIS A 205 39.66 -3.95 13.80
N HIS A 206 40.11 -5.20 13.95
CA HIS A 206 39.27 -6.37 13.68
C HIS A 206 38.22 -6.51 14.80
N HIS A 207 37.11 -5.77 14.69
CA HIS A 207 35.88 -6.16 15.37
C HIS A 207 35.33 -7.41 14.70
N ARG A 208 35.68 -8.58 15.23
CA ARG A 208 35.07 -9.85 14.86
C ARG A 208 33.69 -9.93 15.52
N ASN A 209 32.71 -9.21 14.97
CA ASN A 209 31.31 -9.44 15.26
C ASN A 209 30.94 -10.80 14.65
N HIS A 210 30.73 -11.81 15.49
CA HIS A 210 30.04 -13.02 15.07
C HIS A 210 28.58 -12.62 14.78
N PRO A 211 28.09 -12.67 13.53
CA PRO A 211 26.68 -12.45 13.27
C PRO A 211 25.92 -13.62 13.88
N ASN A 212 24.93 -13.30 14.71
CA ASN A 212 24.05 -14.30 15.29
C ASN A 212 23.27 -14.97 14.13
N ASN A 213 23.20 -16.31 14.09
CA ASN A 213 22.61 -17.02 12.94
C ASN A 213 21.14 -16.58 12.69
N SER A 214 20.42 -16.17 13.73
CA SER A 214 19.05 -15.63 13.64
C SER A 214 18.93 -14.28 12.94
N THR A 215 19.90 -13.37 13.04
CA THR A 215 19.80 -12.05 12.36
C THR A 215 20.02 -12.19 10.85
N LYS A 216 20.94 -13.08 10.45
CA LYS A 216 21.18 -13.39 9.04
C LYS A 216 19.93 -13.96 8.36
N HIS A 217 19.24 -14.91 9.00
CA HIS A 217 18.00 -15.46 8.47
C HIS A 217 16.86 -14.44 8.35
N ALA A 218 16.81 -13.43 9.22
CA ALA A 218 15.81 -12.37 9.15
C ALA A 218 16.11 -11.38 8.00
N GLU A 219 17.37 -11.00 7.83
CA GLU A 219 17.85 -10.15 6.73
C GLU A 219 17.62 -10.83 5.37
N ASP A 220 17.97 -12.11 5.24
CA ASP A 220 17.76 -12.91 4.03
C ASP A 220 16.24 -12.99 3.67
N ALA A 221 15.37 -13.10 4.69
CA ALA A 221 13.92 -13.16 4.50
C ALA A 221 13.32 -11.80 4.10
N GLU A 222 13.86 -10.69 4.60
CA GLU A 222 13.48 -9.34 4.19
C GLU A 222 13.93 -9.05 2.76
N GLU A 223 15.15 -9.44 2.39
CA GLU A 223 15.67 -9.29 1.02
C GLU A 223 14.83 -10.09 0.02
N GLU A 224 14.44 -11.32 0.34
CA GLU A 224 13.57 -12.13 -0.52
C GLU A 224 12.13 -11.55 -0.62
N ARG A 225 11.62 -10.95 0.46
CA ARG A 225 10.34 -10.21 0.42
C ARG A 225 10.45 -8.99 -0.49
N LEU A 226 11.52 -8.20 -0.34
CA LEU A 226 11.77 -7.03 -1.16
C LEU A 226 11.89 -7.41 -2.64
N LYS A 227 12.68 -8.44 -2.95
CA LYS A 227 12.80 -9.02 -4.29
C LYS A 227 11.45 -9.43 -4.86
N THR A 228 10.62 -10.10 -4.06
CA THR A 228 9.27 -10.51 -4.47
C THR A 228 8.40 -9.30 -4.81
N VAL A 229 8.40 -8.27 -3.97
CA VAL A 229 7.65 -7.02 -4.20
C VAL A 229 8.13 -6.34 -5.48
N CYS A 230 9.43 -6.12 -5.59
CA CYS A 230 10.04 -5.40 -6.70
C CYS A 230 9.88 -6.12 -8.03
N CYS A 231 10.13 -7.44 -8.09
CA CYS A 231 9.97 -8.19 -9.33
C CYS A 231 8.50 -8.30 -9.77
N ALA A 232 7.56 -8.37 -8.83
CA ALA A 232 6.13 -8.32 -9.15
C ALA A 232 5.74 -6.96 -9.72
N PHE A 233 6.26 -5.87 -9.16
CA PHE A 233 6.01 -4.51 -9.65
C PHE A 233 6.57 -4.31 -11.06
N GLN A 234 7.83 -4.71 -11.29
CA GLN A 234 8.46 -4.63 -12.62
C GLN A 234 7.71 -5.45 -13.67
N ARG A 235 7.23 -6.62 -13.28
CA ARG A 235 6.40 -7.46 -14.15
C ARG A 235 5.07 -6.80 -14.51
N TYR A 236 4.45 -6.12 -13.56
CA TYR A 236 3.24 -5.34 -13.80
C TYR A 236 3.50 -4.21 -14.80
N MET A 237 4.53 -3.40 -14.56
CA MET A 237 4.91 -2.29 -15.45
C MET A 237 5.12 -2.76 -16.90
N GLN A 238 5.86 -3.87 -17.10
CA GLN A 238 6.09 -4.42 -18.44
C GLN A 238 4.82 -5.00 -19.09
N CYS A 239 4.01 -5.73 -18.31
CA CYS A 239 2.76 -6.31 -18.80
C CYS A 239 1.81 -5.20 -19.29
N SER A 240 1.66 -4.17 -18.46
CA SER A 240 0.86 -2.97 -18.73
C SER A 240 1.34 -2.25 -19.99
N GLU A 241 2.63 -1.93 -20.07
CA GLU A 241 3.21 -1.23 -21.23
C GLU A 241 3.08 -2.05 -22.52
N PHE A 242 3.36 -3.37 -22.48
CA PHE A 242 3.24 -4.25 -23.64
C PHE A 242 1.79 -4.35 -24.14
N THR A 243 0.85 -4.52 -23.23
CA THR A 243 -0.59 -4.64 -23.54
C THR A 243 -1.10 -3.38 -24.22
N VAL A 244 -0.76 -2.22 -23.66
CA VAL A 244 -1.14 -0.92 -24.24
C VAL A 244 -0.42 -0.67 -25.56
N ARG A 245 0.87 -1.02 -25.68
CA ARG A 245 1.61 -0.88 -26.95
C ARG A 245 0.95 -1.66 -28.08
N GLN A 246 0.59 -2.92 -27.79
CA GLN A 246 0.01 -3.81 -28.78
C GLN A 246 -1.36 -3.33 -29.29
N ALA A 247 -2.15 -2.67 -28.43
CA ALA A 247 -3.52 -2.28 -28.75
C ALA A 247 -3.69 -0.78 -29.08
N CYS A 248 -2.87 0.10 -28.51
CA CYS A 248 -2.98 1.56 -28.60
C CYS A 248 -1.73 2.27 -29.16
N GLY A 249 -0.66 1.54 -29.48
CA GLY A 249 0.58 2.09 -30.02
C GLY A 249 1.54 2.66 -28.98
N ASP A 250 2.74 3.03 -29.44
CA ASP A 250 3.88 3.38 -28.59
C ASP A 250 3.67 4.63 -27.74
N GLN A 251 3.00 5.66 -28.27
CA GLN A 251 2.75 6.90 -27.54
C GLN A 251 1.88 6.66 -26.31
N THR A 252 0.79 5.91 -26.48
CA THR A 252 -0.10 5.52 -25.38
C THR A 252 0.62 4.63 -24.39
N ALA A 253 1.43 3.68 -24.85
CA ALA A 253 2.21 2.81 -23.97
C ALA A 253 3.21 3.59 -23.11
N LEU A 254 3.91 4.57 -23.70
CA LEU A 254 4.83 5.44 -23.00
C LEU A 254 4.12 6.33 -21.98
N PHE A 255 2.97 6.89 -22.35
CA PHE A 255 2.11 7.63 -21.44
C PHE A 255 1.69 6.77 -20.24
N THR A 256 1.15 5.57 -20.50
CA THR A 256 0.75 4.63 -19.44
C THR A 256 1.93 4.29 -18.54
N ARG A 257 3.10 3.96 -19.10
CA ARG A 257 4.29 3.69 -18.30
C ARG A 257 4.60 4.86 -17.36
N ARG A 258 4.63 6.10 -17.85
CA ARG A 258 4.91 7.30 -17.04
C ARG A 258 3.83 7.55 -15.98
N PHE A 259 2.56 7.33 -16.31
CA PHE A 259 1.46 7.46 -15.38
C PHE A 259 1.60 6.48 -14.20
N LEU A 260 1.79 5.19 -14.50
CA LEU A 260 1.94 4.14 -13.49
C LEU A 260 3.14 4.34 -12.59
N ASP A 261 4.21 4.81 -13.20
CA ASP A 261 5.45 5.14 -12.57
C ASP A 261 5.25 6.30 -11.57
N LYS A 262 4.66 7.44 -11.99
CA LYS A 262 4.28 8.53 -11.06
C LYS A 262 3.33 8.06 -9.94
N MET A 263 2.37 7.20 -10.23
CA MET A 263 1.42 6.70 -9.22
C MET A 263 2.05 5.76 -8.19
N SER A 264 3.17 5.12 -8.52
CA SER A 264 3.80 4.08 -7.69
C SER A 264 5.04 4.58 -6.94
N ASP A 265 5.33 5.88 -7.01
CA ASP A 265 6.71 6.26 -7.24
C ASP A 265 7.64 6.33 -6.04
N THR A 266 7.21 6.74 -4.85
CA THR A 266 8.24 7.24 -3.93
C THR A 266 8.96 6.16 -3.12
N LEU A 267 8.26 5.10 -2.67
CA LEU A 267 8.94 3.99 -1.99
C LEU A 267 9.30 2.85 -2.92
N MET A 268 8.44 2.52 -3.89
CA MET A 268 8.71 1.40 -4.78
C MET A 268 9.95 1.65 -5.63
N ARG A 269 10.16 2.86 -6.17
CA ARG A 269 11.41 3.14 -6.89
C ARG A 269 12.63 3.11 -5.99
N MET A 270 12.62 3.81 -4.85
CA MET A 270 13.78 3.90 -3.97
C MET A 270 14.25 2.52 -3.50
N HIS A 271 13.30 1.62 -3.19
CA HIS A 271 13.64 0.29 -2.71
C HIS A 271 13.87 -0.74 -3.84
N CYS A 272 13.37 -0.48 -5.05
CA CYS A 272 13.48 -1.41 -6.17
C CYS A 272 14.50 -1.02 -7.25
N VAL A 273 15.39 -0.04 -7.00
CA VAL A 273 16.43 0.40 -7.95
C VAL A 273 17.26 -0.76 -8.49
N ASP A 274 17.56 -1.76 -7.66
CA ASP A 274 18.41 -2.89 -8.04
C ASP A 274 17.68 -4.03 -8.76
N TYR A 275 16.36 -3.96 -8.87
CA TYR A 275 15.51 -5.02 -9.40
C TYR A 275 15.01 -4.70 -10.82
N THR A 276 15.74 -3.86 -11.56
CA THR A 276 15.40 -3.56 -12.95
C THR A 276 15.39 -4.84 -13.81
N PRO A 277 14.67 -4.83 -14.94
CA PRO A 277 14.68 -5.96 -15.88
C PRO A 277 16.10 -6.36 -16.33
N GLU A 278 17.00 -5.39 -16.41
CA GLU A 278 18.39 -5.55 -16.84
C GLU A 278 19.29 -6.17 -15.78
N SER A 279 18.95 -6.03 -14.48
CA SER A 279 19.79 -6.56 -13.40
C SER A 279 19.78 -8.09 -13.31
N GLY A 280 18.87 -8.77 -14.03
CA GLY A 280 18.73 -10.21 -14.04
C GLY A 280 18.17 -10.81 -12.75
N LYS A 281 18.04 -10.03 -11.66
CA LYS A 281 17.53 -10.48 -10.35
C LYS A 281 16.08 -10.96 -10.39
N CYS A 282 15.32 -10.56 -11.41
CA CYS A 282 13.91 -10.91 -11.60
C CYS A 282 13.64 -11.95 -12.70
N ARG A 283 14.66 -12.65 -13.22
CA ARG A 283 14.53 -13.56 -14.37
C ARG A 283 13.45 -14.64 -14.19
N ASP A 284 13.31 -15.17 -12.98
CA ASP A 284 12.33 -16.21 -12.66
C ASP A 284 10.89 -15.67 -12.70
N TYR A 285 10.70 -14.41 -12.28
CA TYR A 285 9.41 -13.73 -12.32
C TYR A 285 8.92 -13.54 -13.76
N PHE A 286 9.80 -13.31 -14.73
CA PHE A 286 9.43 -13.18 -16.14
C PHE A 286 9.27 -14.55 -16.84
N SER A 287 9.99 -15.58 -16.38
CA SER A 287 9.98 -16.92 -16.97
C SER A 287 8.74 -17.76 -16.61
N SER A 288 8.13 -17.55 -15.44
CA SER A 288 6.94 -18.31 -15.01
C SER A 288 5.65 -18.05 -15.82
N SER A 289 5.68 -17.20 -16.86
CA SER A 289 4.58 -17.09 -17.85
C SER A 289 4.80 -17.84 -19.15
N ALA A 290 5.97 -18.45 -19.35
CA ALA A 290 6.27 -19.25 -20.55
C ALA A 290 5.96 -20.76 -20.36
N ARG A 291 5.20 -21.12 -19.33
CA ARG A 291 4.52 -22.42 -19.29
C ARG A 291 3.04 -22.17 -19.56
N PRO A 292 2.57 -22.32 -20.81
CA PRO A 292 1.22 -22.88 -20.98
C PRO A 292 1.21 -24.14 -20.12
N ALA A 293 0.20 -24.33 -19.29
CA ALA A 293 -0.12 -25.67 -18.86
C ALA A 293 -0.34 -26.47 -20.15
N VAL A 294 0.68 -27.18 -20.61
CA VAL A 294 0.52 -28.19 -21.64
C VAL A 294 -0.53 -29.10 -21.06
N MET A 295 -1.74 -29.06 -21.61
CA MET A 295 -2.70 -30.14 -21.46
C MET A 295 -1.97 -31.37 -21.99
N THR A 296 -1.30 -32.09 -21.10
CA THR A 296 -0.82 -33.42 -21.40
C THR A 296 -2.03 -34.20 -21.90
N ALA A 297 -1.87 -34.95 -22.99
CA ALA A 297 -2.93 -35.69 -23.67
C ALA A 297 -3.82 -36.54 -22.72
N ASN A 298 -3.33 -36.85 -21.52
CA ASN A 298 -4.08 -37.49 -20.44
C ASN A 298 -5.31 -36.70 -19.97
N GLY A 299 -5.31 -35.35 -20.01
CA GLY A 299 -6.46 -34.54 -19.58
C GLY A 299 -7.67 -34.60 -20.52
N VAL A 300 -7.41 -34.74 -21.83
CA VAL A 300 -8.45 -34.96 -22.84
C VAL A 300 -9.09 -36.34 -22.66
N LEU A 301 -8.28 -37.34 -22.30
CA LEU A 301 -8.78 -38.69 -22.00
C LEU A 301 -9.70 -38.68 -20.76
N VAL A 302 -9.33 -37.98 -19.68
CA VAL A 302 -10.16 -37.92 -18.46
C VAL A 302 -11.49 -37.21 -18.73
N ALA A 303 -11.50 -36.14 -19.52
CA ALA A 303 -12.73 -35.45 -19.91
C ALA A 303 -13.64 -36.33 -20.79
N ALA A 304 -13.06 -37.08 -21.73
CA ALA A 304 -13.80 -38.00 -22.60
C ALA A 304 -14.41 -39.19 -21.83
N VAL A 305 -13.68 -39.73 -20.85
CA VAL A 305 -14.18 -40.81 -19.97
C VAL A 305 -15.30 -40.30 -19.05
N ALA A 306 -15.18 -39.08 -18.51
CA ALA A 306 -16.23 -38.47 -17.71
C ALA A 306 -17.52 -38.22 -18.52
N ALA A 307 -17.40 -37.69 -19.75
CA ALA A 307 -18.54 -37.47 -20.63
C ALA A 307 -19.24 -38.80 -21.02
N SER A 308 -18.46 -39.86 -21.22
CA SER A 308 -18.98 -41.20 -21.53
C SER A 308 -19.78 -41.78 -20.36
N ASN A 309 -19.29 -41.62 -19.12
CA ASN A 309 -19.99 -42.10 -17.93
C ASN A 309 -21.28 -41.32 -17.65
N VAL A 310 -21.30 -40.00 -17.89
CA VAL A 310 -22.52 -39.18 -17.77
C VAL A 310 -23.56 -39.59 -18.80
N LEU A 311 -23.14 -39.85 -20.05
CA LEU A 311 -24.06 -40.31 -21.10
C LEU A 311 -24.66 -41.68 -20.77
N VAL A 312 -23.85 -42.62 -20.26
CA VAL A 312 -24.34 -43.93 -19.80
C VAL A 312 -25.33 -43.78 -18.66
N MET A 313 -25.05 -42.95 -17.65
CA MET A 313 -25.99 -42.68 -16.56
C MET A 313 -27.31 -42.05 -17.05
N LEU A 314 -27.26 -41.10 -17.98
CA LEU A 314 -28.47 -40.49 -18.56
C LEU A 314 -29.29 -41.49 -19.38
N LEU A 315 -28.64 -42.41 -20.10
CA LEU A 315 -29.33 -43.47 -20.85
C LEU A 315 -29.98 -44.49 -19.90
N LEU A 316 -29.33 -44.84 -18.79
CA LEU A 316 -29.89 -45.73 -17.77
C LEU A 316 -31.06 -45.10 -17.00
N LEU A 317 -31.01 -43.79 -16.72
CA LEU A 317 -32.12 -43.03 -16.13
C LEU A 317 -33.31 -42.92 -17.10
N ARG A 318 -33.05 -42.85 -18.40
CA ARG A 318 -34.10 -42.81 -19.43
C ARG A 318 -34.80 -44.16 -19.57
N GLN A 319 -34.09 -45.29 -19.46
CA GLN A 319 -34.70 -46.64 -19.51
C GLN A 319 -35.56 -46.96 -18.28
N SER A 320 -35.19 -46.46 -17.10
CA SER A 320 -35.96 -46.65 -15.87
C SER A 320 -37.26 -45.83 -15.84
N SER A 321 -37.32 -44.71 -16.56
CA SER A 321 -38.55 -43.92 -16.70
C SER A 321 -39.55 -44.50 -17.72
N THR A 322 -39.13 -45.44 -18.58
CA THR A 322 -40.02 -46.08 -19.57
C THR A 322 -40.70 -47.35 -19.03
N PHE A 323 -40.38 -47.77 -17.80
CA PHE A 323 -40.87 -49.00 -17.18
C PHE A 323 -41.84 -48.77 -16.01
N ILE A 324 -42.37 -47.55 -15.87
CA ILE A 324 -43.46 -47.17 -14.96
C ILE A 324 -44.59 -46.58 -15.80
#